data_AF-A0A385FYD5-F1
#
_entry.id   AF-A0A385FYD5-F1
#
_cell.length_a   1.000
_cell.length_b   1.000
_cell.length_c   1.000
_cell.angle_alpha   90.00
_cell.angle_beta   90.00
_cell.angle_gamma   90.00
#
_symmetry.space_group_name_H-M   'P 1'
#
loop_
_entity.id
_entity.type
_entity.pdbx_description
1 polymer ?
#
loop_
_entity_poly.entity_id
_entity_poly.type
_entity_poly.pdbx_seq_one_letter_code
_entity_poly.pdbx_strand_id
1 'polypeptide(L)'
;MSQSTPEPLPEPIEDDGNEYDGLEELLAGIPELIRRLGETEESVAALVEELANYPAGGPWLWEGLEPGAQRALWIELDAFVTWLQNRILSHHASKDGWIAPCWYQHPDAVEQLTALMVAHKASYHPKSKKPSHALVDWFHRGLWPTMDSLKLRQTFKQCLQKREHEEPYAPGMNLVASDEDFTAFVDATVSEAPAAAGSKTPGSVTDAPETGLPPWMVDPGTGEIIEPPQGDEPPEPEEEYARHG
;
A
#
# COMPACT_ATOMS: atom_id res chain seq x y z
N MET A 1 -60.37 -29.26 -76.28
CA MET A 1 -60.39 -27.86 -75.81
C MET A 1 -60.07 -27.88 -74.33
N SER A 2 -58.80 -27.68 -73.97
CA SER A 2 -58.39 -27.41 -72.58
C SER A 2 -57.73 -26.05 -72.59
N GLN A 3 -58.42 -25.05 -72.04
CA GLN A 3 -57.88 -23.71 -71.89
C GLN A 3 -56.92 -23.73 -70.69
N SER A 4 -55.67 -23.37 -70.95
CA SER A 4 -54.65 -23.15 -69.93
C SER A 4 -54.82 -21.72 -69.45
N THR A 5 -55.28 -21.56 -68.21
CA THR A 5 -55.33 -20.26 -67.52
C THR A 5 -53.94 -19.97 -66.96
N PRO A 6 -53.33 -18.80 -67.22
CA PRO A 6 -52.04 -18.45 -66.65
C PRO A 6 -52.20 -18.09 -65.17
N GLU A 7 -51.29 -18.62 -64.36
CA GLU A 7 -51.13 -18.32 -62.94
C GLU A 7 -50.68 -16.86 -62.77
N PRO A 8 -51.31 -16.07 -61.87
CA PRO A 8 -50.95 -14.68 -61.67
C PRO A 8 -49.58 -14.57 -60.97
N LEU A 9 -48.74 -13.65 -61.45
CA LEU A 9 -47.49 -13.28 -60.78
C LEU A 9 -47.77 -12.84 -59.33
N PRO A 10 -46.91 -13.22 -58.36
CA PRO A 10 -47.04 -12.73 -57.00
C PRO A 10 -46.95 -11.20 -56.98
N GLU A 11 -47.88 -10.58 -56.28
CA GLU A 11 -47.93 -9.12 -56.10
C GLU A 11 -46.64 -8.63 -55.43
N PRO A 12 -46.19 -7.40 -55.75
CA PRO A 12 -45.02 -6.81 -55.11
C PRO A 12 -45.27 -6.76 -53.60
N ILE A 13 -44.32 -7.27 -52.83
CA ILE A 13 -44.32 -7.12 -51.37
C ILE A 13 -44.40 -5.62 -51.09
N GLU A 14 -45.53 -5.17 -50.54
CA GLU A 14 -45.67 -3.81 -50.05
C GLU A 14 -44.62 -3.65 -48.95
N ASP A 15 -43.70 -2.71 -49.18
CA ASP A 15 -42.70 -2.29 -48.21
C ASP A 15 -43.47 -1.52 -47.14
N ASP A 16 -43.81 -2.22 -46.05
CA ASP A 16 -44.42 -1.67 -44.86
C ASP A 16 -43.45 -0.62 -44.28
N GLY A 17 -43.52 0.63 -44.75
CA GLY A 17 -42.64 1.76 -44.39
C GLY A 17 -42.60 2.14 -42.89
N ASN A 18 -43.12 1.26 -42.02
CA ASN A 18 -43.09 1.28 -40.58
C ASN A 18 -41.78 0.71 -39.99
N GLU A 19 -41.01 -0.10 -40.74
CA GLU A 19 -39.74 -0.68 -40.24
C GLU A 19 -38.58 0.35 -40.19
N TYR A 20 -38.62 1.38 -41.03
CA TYR A 20 -37.59 2.43 -41.10
C TYR A 20 -37.86 3.62 -40.18
N ASP A 21 -39.10 3.84 -39.73
CA ASP A 21 -39.48 4.95 -38.85
C ASP A 21 -38.91 4.77 -37.42
N GLY A 22 -38.92 3.52 -36.93
CA GLY A 22 -38.28 3.18 -35.65
C GLY A 22 -36.75 3.26 -35.67
N LEU A 23 -36.11 3.12 -36.85
CA LEU A 23 -34.67 3.28 -37.02
C LEU A 23 -34.26 4.75 -37.00
N GLU A 24 -35.06 5.65 -37.59
CA GLU A 24 -34.81 7.10 -37.53
C GLU A 24 -34.94 7.65 -36.11
N GLU A 25 -35.95 7.21 -35.34
CA GLU A 25 -36.11 7.60 -33.94
C GLU A 25 -34.92 7.13 -33.08
N LEU A 26 -34.44 5.91 -33.33
CA LEU A 26 -33.29 5.34 -32.62
C LEU A 26 -31.97 6.05 -32.98
N LEU A 27 -31.77 6.37 -34.26
CA LEU A 27 -30.63 7.18 -34.74
C LEU A 27 -30.69 8.61 -34.19
N ALA A 28 -31.88 9.20 -34.07
CA ALA A 28 -32.08 10.53 -33.48
C ALA A 28 -31.76 10.57 -31.97
N GLY A 29 -31.86 9.43 -31.28
CA GLY A 29 -31.46 9.28 -29.88
C GLY A 29 -29.95 9.11 -29.65
N ILE A 30 -29.17 8.74 -30.68
CA ILE A 30 -27.72 8.49 -30.54
C ILE A 30 -26.94 9.73 -30.06
N PRO A 31 -27.16 10.95 -30.60
CA PRO A 31 -26.44 12.14 -30.12
C PRO A 31 -26.65 12.43 -28.64
N GLU A 32 -27.88 12.23 -28.14
CA GLU A 32 -28.21 12.42 -26.73
C GLU A 32 -27.55 11.38 -25.84
N LEU A 33 -27.48 10.12 -26.28
CA LEU A 33 -26.75 9.06 -25.58
C LEU A 33 -25.24 9.32 -25.56
N ILE A 34 -24.67 9.80 -26.67
CA ILE A 34 -23.24 10.19 -26.75
C ILE A 34 -22.96 11.34 -25.78
N ARG A 35 -23.83 12.36 -25.73
CA ARG A 35 -23.70 13.49 -24.81
C ARG A 35 -23.71 13.01 -23.35
N ARG A 36 -24.70 12.19 -22.99
CA ARG A 36 -24.82 11.63 -21.63
C ARG A 36 -23.62 10.74 -21.27
N LEU A 37 -23.10 9.95 -22.21
CA LEU A 37 -21.91 9.15 -21.98
C LEU A 37 -20.70 10.05 -21.69
N GLY A 38 -20.49 11.08 -22.50
CA GLY A 38 -19.42 12.06 -22.28
C GLY A 38 -19.51 12.74 -20.91
N GLU A 39 -20.71 13.16 -20.50
CA GLU A 39 -20.94 13.76 -19.17
C GLU A 39 -20.65 12.77 -18.03
N THR A 40 -21.00 11.49 -18.21
CA THR A 40 -20.71 10.47 -17.21
C THR A 40 -19.22 10.15 -17.14
N GLU A 41 -18.52 10.11 -18.28
CA GLU A 41 -17.08 9.89 -18.34
C GLU A 41 -16.32 11.04 -17.67
N GLU A 42 -16.74 12.29 -17.92
CA GLU A 42 -16.19 13.48 -17.28
C GLU A 42 -16.46 13.49 -15.77
N SER A 43 -17.68 13.15 -15.35
CA SER A 43 -18.03 13.04 -13.92
C SER A 43 -17.22 11.94 -13.22
N VAL A 44 -17.01 10.79 -13.87
CA VAL A 44 -16.19 9.70 -13.34
C VAL A 44 -14.72 10.12 -13.27
N ALA A 45 -14.20 10.81 -14.28
CA ALA A 45 -12.83 11.30 -14.28
C ALA A 45 -12.58 12.30 -13.13
N ALA A 46 -13.51 13.24 -12.92
CA ALA A 46 -13.45 14.20 -11.83
C ALA A 46 -13.48 13.52 -10.44
N LEU A 47 -14.35 12.53 -10.25
CA LEU A 47 -14.40 11.76 -9.00
C LEU A 47 -13.11 10.95 -8.76
N VAL A 48 -12.53 10.38 -9.81
CA VAL A 48 -11.26 9.65 -9.71
C VAL A 48 -10.11 10.59 -9.32
N GLU A 49 -10.06 11.78 -9.91
CA GLU A 49 -9.07 12.80 -9.57
C GLU A 49 -9.24 13.30 -8.13
N GLU A 50 -10.47 13.57 -7.71
CA GLU A 50 -10.77 13.95 -6.33
C GLU A 50 -10.35 12.86 -5.33
N LEU A 51 -10.69 11.59 -5.61
CA LEU A 51 -10.30 10.45 -4.79
C LEU A 51 -8.77 10.24 -4.75
N ALA A 52 -8.08 10.50 -5.85
CA ALA A 52 -6.62 10.41 -5.91
C ALA A 52 -5.91 11.54 -5.15
N ASN A 53 -6.56 12.70 -5.02
CA ASN A 53 -6.03 13.90 -4.36
C ASN A 53 -6.38 13.98 -2.86
N TYR A 54 -7.04 12.97 -2.27
CA TYR A 54 -7.23 12.93 -0.83
C TYR A 54 -5.87 12.96 -0.11
N PRO A 55 -5.74 13.77 0.97
CA PRO A 55 -4.49 13.88 1.69
C PRO A 55 -4.03 12.51 2.20
N ALA A 56 -2.70 12.31 2.16
CA ALA A 56 -2.09 11.11 2.72
C ALA A 56 -2.50 10.94 4.20
N GLY A 57 -2.95 9.74 4.57
CA GLY A 57 -3.46 9.44 5.91
C GLY A 57 -4.74 8.61 5.89
N GLY A 58 -5.54 8.70 4.82
CA GLY A 58 -6.74 7.88 4.61
C GLY A 58 -7.71 7.89 5.82
N PRO A 59 -8.68 6.97 5.87
CA PRO A 59 -9.59 6.80 7.02
C PRO A 59 -8.91 6.19 8.27
N TRP A 60 -7.59 6.35 8.43
CA TRP A 60 -6.79 5.74 9.49
C TRP A 60 -5.98 6.73 10.33
N LEU A 61 -6.05 8.03 10.02
CA LEU A 61 -5.44 9.07 10.83
C LEU A 61 -6.27 9.28 12.11
N TRP A 62 -5.87 8.66 13.22
CA TRP A 62 -6.62 8.66 14.47
C TRP A 62 -7.08 10.05 14.96
N GLU A 63 -6.19 11.06 14.90
CA GLU A 63 -6.49 12.43 15.35
C GLU A 63 -7.51 13.16 14.49
N GLY A 64 -7.66 12.77 13.22
CA GLY A 64 -8.55 13.43 12.25
C GLY A 64 -9.93 12.77 12.10
N LEU A 65 -10.20 11.68 12.82
CA LEU A 65 -11.43 10.91 12.67
C LEU A 65 -12.56 11.45 13.56
N GLU A 66 -13.76 11.54 12.99
CA GLU A 66 -14.99 11.72 13.75
C GLU A 66 -15.21 10.54 14.73
N PRO A 67 -15.84 10.75 15.91
CA PRO A 67 -15.97 9.72 16.95
C PRO A 67 -16.58 8.40 16.47
N GLY A 68 -17.51 8.46 15.51
CA GLY A 68 -18.11 7.27 14.89
C GLY A 68 -17.12 6.47 14.05
N ALA A 69 -16.29 7.15 13.25
CA ALA A 69 -15.26 6.54 12.43
C ALA A 69 -14.12 5.98 13.30
N GLN A 70 -13.75 6.71 14.36
CA GLN A 70 -12.75 6.26 15.33
C GLN A 70 -13.19 4.95 16.01
N ARG A 71 -14.45 4.87 16.45
CA ARG A 71 -15.02 3.63 17.02
C ARG A 71 -14.99 2.47 16.02
N ALA A 72 -15.37 2.73 14.76
CA ALA A 72 -15.34 1.70 13.73
C ALA A 72 -13.91 1.19 13.50
N LEU A 73 -12.93 2.09 13.47
CA LEU A 73 -11.52 1.74 13.32
C LEU A 73 -11.00 0.90 14.50
N TRP A 74 -11.37 1.25 15.74
CA TRP A 74 -11.04 0.44 16.91
C TRP A 74 -11.55 -1.01 16.81
N ILE A 75 -12.79 -1.20 16.37
CA ILE A 75 -13.39 -2.53 16.19
C ILE A 75 -12.67 -3.29 15.08
N GLU A 76 -12.37 -2.63 13.97
CA GLU A 76 -11.63 -3.25 12.86
C GLU A 76 -10.23 -3.68 13.30
N LEU A 77 -9.51 -2.80 14.00
CA LEU A 77 -8.17 -3.07 14.50
C LEU A 77 -8.17 -4.21 15.51
N ASP A 78 -9.12 -4.26 16.44
CA ASP A 78 -9.26 -5.36 17.40
C ASP A 78 -9.44 -6.72 16.70
N ALA A 79 -10.30 -6.79 15.69
CA ALA A 79 -10.50 -7.99 14.88
C ALA A 79 -9.20 -8.41 14.15
N PHE A 80 -8.48 -7.45 13.59
CA PHE A 80 -7.20 -7.70 12.92
C PHE A 80 -6.12 -8.19 13.88
N VAL A 81 -5.93 -7.52 15.03
CA VAL A 81 -4.92 -7.90 16.03
C VAL A 81 -5.23 -9.28 16.61
N THR A 82 -6.50 -9.57 16.89
CA THR A 82 -6.95 -10.89 17.34
C THR A 82 -6.65 -11.96 16.30
N TRP A 83 -6.96 -11.69 15.02
CA TRP A 83 -6.60 -12.60 13.92
C TRP A 83 -5.09 -12.80 13.84
N LEU A 84 -4.30 -11.72 13.87
CA LEU A 84 -2.85 -11.76 13.74
C LEU A 84 -2.21 -12.62 14.85
N GLN A 85 -2.59 -12.34 16.11
CA GLN A 85 -2.13 -13.08 17.28
C GLN A 85 -2.47 -14.56 17.16
N ASN A 86 -3.73 -14.89 16.83
CA ASN A 86 -4.21 -16.27 16.85
C ASN A 86 -3.82 -17.08 15.61
N ARG A 87 -3.65 -16.43 14.45
CA ARG A 87 -3.39 -17.09 13.16
C ARG A 87 -1.91 -17.17 12.82
N ILE A 88 -1.13 -16.16 13.19
CA ILE A 88 0.27 -16.05 12.77
C ILE A 88 1.21 -16.21 13.97
N LEU A 89 1.02 -15.40 15.02
CA LEU A 89 1.97 -15.31 16.12
C LEU A 89 1.89 -16.49 17.11
N SER A 90 0.70 -17.06 17.30
CA SER A 90 0.45 -18.20 18.21
C SER A 90 1.22 -19.47 17.80
N HIS A 91 1.50 -19.62 16.51
CA HIS A 91 2.20 -20.77 15.94
C HIS A 91 3.72 -20.58 15.89
N HIS A 92 4.21 -19.40 16.27
CA HIS A 92 5.64 -19.13 16.33
C HIS A 92 6.24 -19.69 17.63
N ALA A 93 7.42 -20.31 17.54
CA ALA A 93 8.02 -21.06 18.66
C ALA A 93 8.42 -20.17 19.85
N SER A 94 8.75 -18.89 19.60
CA SER A 94 9.07 -17.92 20.65
C SER A 94 7.87 -17.01 20.96
N LYS A 95 7.60 -16.86 22.26
CA LYS A 95 6.59 -15.93 22.81
C LYS A 95 7.06 -14.48 22.83
N ASP A 96 8.32 -14.21 22.49
CA ASP A 96 8.91 -12.87 22.55
C ASP A 96 8.31 -11.90 21.52
N GLY A 97 7.54 -12.42 20.56
CA GLY A 97 6.80 -11.62 19.57
C GLY A 97 5.29 -11.57 19.81
N TRP A 98 4.80 -11.98 20.98
CA TRP A 98 3.36 -11.92 21.27
C TRP A 98 2.87 -10.50 21.56
N ILE A 99 1.61 -10.25 21.22
CA ILE A 99 0.92 -9.00 21.50
C ILE A 99 0.22 -9.14 22.87
N ALA A 100 0.41 -8.17 23.77
CA ALA A 100 -0.26 -8.18 25.06
C ALA A 100 -1.78 -7.91 24.91
N PRO A 101 -2.65 -8.48 25.77
CA PRO A 101 -4.08 -8.18 25.73
C PRO A 101 -4.42 -6.70 25.94
N CYS A 102 -3.53 -5.93 26.58
CA CYS A 102 -3.66 -4.49 26.78
C CYS A 102 -3.09 -3.65 25.63
N TRP A 103 -2.83 -4.22 24.45
CA TRP A 103 -2.21 -3.52 23.31
C TRP A 103 -2.85 -2.16 22.98
N TYR A 104 -4.17 -2.04 23.14
CA TYR A 104 -4.93 -0.81 22.88
C TYR A 104 -4.60 0.34 23.86
N GLN A 105 -3.90 0.05 24.95
CA GLN A 105 -3.40 1.04 25.92
C GLN A 105 -1.97 1.50 25.58
N HIS A 106 -1.36 0.99 24.51
CA HIS A 106 -0.02 1.37 24.07
C HIS A 106 -0.11 2.18 22.76
N PRO A 107 -0.01 3.52 22.79
CA PRO A 107 -0.22 4.36 21.62
C PRO A 107 0.70 4.02 20.44
N ASP A 108 1.97 3.72 20.72
CA ASP A 108 2.95 3.31 19.69
C ASP A 108 2.56 1.99 19.01
N ALA A 109 1.96 1.06 19.75
CA ALA A 109 1.44 -0.18 19.21
C ALA A 109 0.20 0.05 18.37
N VAL A 110 -0.72 0.92 18.81
CA VAL A 110 -1.94 1.26 18.08
C VAL A 110 -1.59 1.79 16.68
N GLU A 111 -0.65 2.75 16.58
CA GLU A 111 -0.23 3.31 15.30
C GLU A 111 0.43 2.26 14.38
N GLN A 112 1.38 1.49 14.93
CA GLN A 112 2.09 0.47 14.15
C GLN A 112 1.18 -0.68 13.69
N LEU A 113 0.29 -1.15 14.55
CA LEU A 113 -0.67 -2.21 14.22
C LEU A 113 -1.73 -1.71 13.22
N THR A 114 -2.12 -0.43 13.30
CA THR A 114 -2.99 0.20 12.30
C THR A 114 -2.30 0.22 10.93
N ALA A 115 -1.06 0.69 10.86
CA ALA A 115 -0.29 0.70 9.60
C ALA A 115 -0.14 -0.72 9.02
N LEU A 116 0.15 -1.71 9.87
CA LEU A 116 0.26 -3.11 9.46
C LEU A 116 -1.06 -3.69 8.94
N MET A 117 -2.19 -3.35 9.59
CA MET A 117 -3.53 -3.72 9.16
C MET A 117 -3.84 -3.13 7.78
N VAL A 118 -3.53 -1.86 7.56
CA VAL A 118 -3.74 -1.18 6.28
C VAL A 118 -2.90 -1.85 5.18
N ALA A 119 -1.63 -2.14 5.45
CA ALA A 119 -0.77 -2.88 4.53
C ALA A 119 -1.30 -4.30 4.23
N HIS A 120 -1.89 -4.98 5.24
CA HIS A 120 -2.52 -6.28 5.04
C HIS A 120 -3.72 -6.16 4.11
N LYS A 121 -4.61 -5.18 4.33
CA LYS A 121 -5.79 -4.94 3.47
C LYS A 121 -5.40 -4.61 2.03
N ALA A 122 -4.33 -3.84 1.83
CA ALA A 122 -3.80 -3.54 0.51
C ALA A 122 -3.25 -4.79 -0.20
N SER A 123 -2.65 -5.72 0.54
CA SER A 123 -2.05 -6.95 0.01
C SER A 123 -3.07 -8.07 -0.22
N TYR A 124 -4.08 -8.17 0.66
CA TYR A 124 -5.11 -9.21 0.67
C TYR A 124 -6.46 -8.63 0.27
N HIS A 125 -6.71 -8.54 -1.04
CA HIS A 125 -8.01 -8.13 -1.56
C HIS A 125 -8.84 -9.35 -2.01
N PRO A 126 -10.00 -9.67 -1.39
CA PRO A 126 -10.77 -10.88 -1.69
C PRO A 126 -11.23 -11.00 -3.15
N LYS A 127 -11.37 -9.88 -3.86
CA LYS A 127 -11.76 -9.85 -5.28
C LYS A 127 -10.56 -9.90 -6.23
N SER A 128 -9.33 -9.86 -5.73
CA SER A 128 -8.15 -9.98 -6.57
C SER A 128 -8.01 -11.42 -7.07
N LYS A 129 -7.98 -11.59 -8.39
CA LYS A 129 -7.77 -12.90 -9.04
C LYS A 129 -6.33 -13.09 -9.50
N LYS A 130 -5.51 -12.03 -9.47
CA LYS A 130 -4.13 -12.07 -9.93
C LYS A 130 -3.21 -12.41 -8.75
N PRO A 131 -2.35 -13.43 -8.86
CA PRO A 131 -1.27 -13.65 -7.91
C PRO A 131 -0.40 -12.39 -7.80
N SER A 132 0.10 -12.10 -6.59
CA SER A 132 0.88 -10.89 -6.33
C SER A 132 1.99 -11.16 -5.32
N HIS A 133 3.16 -10.57 -5.55
CA HIS A 133 4.27 -10.56 -4.59
C HIS A 133 3.96 -9.73 -3.35
N ALA A 134 2.94 -8.85 -3.39
CA ALA A 134 2.50 -8.05 -2.25
C ALA A 134 2.20 -8.90 -1.00
N LEU A 135 1.73 -10.14 -1.19
CA LEU A 135 1.50 -11.09 -0.09
C LEU A 135 2.79 -11.44 0.63
N VAL A 136 3.87 -11.72 -0.12
CA VAL A 136 5.19 -12.04 0.42
C VAL A 136 5.82 -10.79 1.02
N ASP A 137 5.75 -9.67 0.32
CA ASP A 137 6.26 -8.38 0.81
C ASP A 137 5.59 -7.96 2.11
N TRP A 138 4.29 -8.20 2.29
CA TRP A 138 3.60 -7.92 3.54
C TRP A 138 4.24 -8.65 4.73
N PHE A 139 4.62 -9.92 4.58
CA PHE A 139 5.33 -10.65 5.63
C PHE A 139 6.72 -10.08 5.90
N HIS A 140 7.53 -9.93 4.85
CA HIS A 140 8.95 -9.63 4.99
C HIS A 140 9.26 -8.15 5.26
N ARG A 141 8.44 -7.24 4.75
CA ARG A 141 8.66 -5.79 4.86
C ARG A 141 7.67 -5.10 5.80
N GLY A 142 6.51 -5.71 6.05
CA GLY A 142 5.49 -5.20 6.95
C GLY A 142 5.51 -5.89 8.31
N LEU A 143 5.04 -7.13 8.35
CA LEU A 143 4.76 -7.87 9.58
C LEU A 143 6.00 -8.03 10.46
N TRP A 144 7.02 -8.73 9.98
CA TRP A 144 8.17 -9.05 10.84
C TRP A 144 8.93 -7.82 11.30
N PRO A 145 9.22 -6.82 10.44
CA PRO A 145 9.83 -5.56 10.89
C PRO A 145 9.00 -4.81 11.95
N THR A 146 7.66 -4.87 11.85
CA THR A 146 6.77 -4.26 12.86
C THR A 146 6.88 -5.00 14.19
N MET A 147 6.84 -6.33 14.17
CA MET A 147 6.96 -7.13 15.40
C MET A 147 8.34 -7.01 16.03
N ASP A 148 9.40 -6.96 15.23
CA ASP A 148 10.77 -6.74 15.70
C ASP A 148 10.93 -5.36 16.33
N SER A 149 10.29 -4.33 15.77
CA SER A 149 10.27 -2.97 16.35
C SER A 149 9.61 -2.95 17.72
N LEU A 150 8.44 -3.59 17.88
CA LEU A 150 7.74 -3.70 19.17
C LEU A 150 8.56 -4.50 20.19
N LYS A 151 9.24 -5.57 19.75
CA LYS A 151 10.12 -6.38 20.59
C LYS A 151 11.34 -5.58 21.05
N LEU A 152 12.01 -4.89 20.13
CA LEU A 152 13.20 -4.09 20.39
C LEU A 152 12.92 -2.99 21.43
N ARG A 153 11.76 -2.33 21.31
CA ARG A 153 11.28 -1.31 22.26
C ARG A 153 10.71 -1.90 23.56
N GLN A 154 10.61 -3.22 23.65
CA GLN A 154 10.03 -3.93 24.79
C GLN A 154 8.59 -3.50 25.11
N THR A 155 7.82 -3.04 24.09
CA THR A 155 6.49 -2.42 24.25
C THR A 155 5.55 -3.24 25.14
N PHE A 156 5.58 -4.57 25.02
CA PHE A 156 4.70 -5.48 25.77
C PHE A 156 5.40 -6.30 26.86
N LYS A 157 6.71 -6.14 27.05
CA LYS A 157 7.52 -7.06 27.86
C LYS A 157 7.01 -7.17 29.29
N GLN A 158 6.79 -6.03 29.96
CA GLN A 158 6.31 -6.01 31.33
C GLN A 158 4.87 -6.50 31.43
N CYS A 159 4.01 -6.07 30.50
CA CYS A 159 2.62 -6.46 30.47
C CYS A 159 2.44 -7.98 30.32
N LEU A 160 3.24 -8.61 29.47
CA LEU A 160 3.22 -10.07 29.28
C LEU A 160 3.79 -10.82 30.48
N GLN A 161 4.81 -10.27 31.16
CA GLN A 161 5.42 -10.89 32.35
C GLN A 161 4.48 -10.84 33.56
N LYS A 162 3.86 -9.68 33.82
CA LYS A 162 2.99 -9.46 34.99
C LYS A 162 1.53 -9.82 34.75
N ARG A 163 1.13 -9.99 33.47
CA ARG A 163 -0.27 -10.22 33.03
C ARG A 163 -1.22 -9.08 33.40
N GLU A 164 -0.69 -7.87 33.54
CA GLU A 164 -1.43 -6.63 33.81
C GLU A 164 -0.82 -5.50 32.98
N HIS A 165 -1.60 -4.48 32.64
CA HIS A 165 -1.04 -3.33 31.93
C HIS A 165 -0.13 -2.53 32.87
N GLU A 166 1.02 -2.12 32.34
CA GLU A 166 1.93 -1.20 33.00
C GLU A 166 2.24 -0.07 32.03
N GLU A 167 2.00 1.15 32.49
CA GLU A 167 2.36 2.35 31.76
C GLU A 167 3.88 2.37 31.52
N PRO A 168 4.34 2.74 30.31
CA PRO A 168 5.77 2.84 30.03
C PRO A 168 6.47 3.73 31.07
N TYR A 169 7.44 3.15 31.77
CA TYR A 169 8.16 3.81 32.85
C TYR A 169 9.19 4.80 32.29
N ALA A 170 8.71 5.97 31.88
CA ALA A 170 9.38 7.26 31.94
C ALA A 170 8.45 8.30 31.31
N PRO A 171 8.09 9.40 31.99
CA PRO A 171 7.59 10.57 31.28
C PRO A 171 8.70 11.04 30.34
N GLY A 172 8.60 10.63 29.07
CA GLY A 172 9.49 11.09 28.02
C GLY A 172 9.33 12.59 27.81
N MET A 173 10.15 13.14 26.90
CA MET A 173 9.93 14.51 26.45
C MET A 173 8.62 14.57 25.66
N ASN A 174 7.74 15.50 26.01
CA ASN A 174 6.53 15.80 25.26
C ASN A 174 6.76 17.12 24.52
N LEU A 175 6.64 17.10 23.19
CA LEU A 175 6.72 18.29 22.36
C LEU A 175 5.32 18.87 22.18
N VAL A 176 5.19 20.18 22.36
CA VAL A 176 3.93 20.90 22.13
C VAL A 176 3.97 21.51 20.74
N ALA A 177 2.91 21.29 19.95
CA ALA A 177 2.77 21.92 18.65
C ALA A 177 2.53 23.43 18.79
N SER A 178 2.98 24.21 17.80
CA SER A 178 2.79 25.66 17.76
C SER A 178 3.40 26.41 18.94
N ASP A 179 4.56 25.95 19.42
CA ASP A 179 5.38 26.70 20.35
C ASP A 179 5.76 28.06 19.75
N GLU A 180 5.74 29.12 20.56
CA GLU A 180 5.96 30.50 20.10
C GLU A 180 7.34 30.63 19.42
N ASP A 181 8.34 29.94 19.98
CA ASP A 181 9.70 29.89 19.42
C ASP A 181 9.73 29.20 18.04
N PHE A 182 8.93 28.15 17.85
CA PHE A 182 8.81 27.48 16.55
C PHE A 182 8.08 28.35 15.53
N THR A 183 6.99 29.02 15.92
CA THR A 183 6.28 29.96 15.04
C THR A 183 7.20 31.11 14.62
N ALA A 184 7.94 31.69 15.56
CA ALA A 184 8.93 32.74 15.26
C ALA A 184 10.03 32.25 14.31
N PHE A 185 10.52 31.01 14.47
CA PHE A 185 11.47 30.39 13.55
C PHE A 185 10.89 30.22 12.14
N VAL A 186 9.64 29.73 12.02
CA VAL A 186 8.95 29.60 10.73
C VAL A 186 8.75 30.96 10.08
N ASP A 187 8.26 31.96 10.82
CA ASP A 187 8.04 33.30 10.28
C ASP A 187 9.35 33.95 9.80
N ALA A 188 10.46 33.77 10.55
CA ALA A 188 11.78 34.24 10.14
C ALA A 188 12.29 33.53 8.87
N THR A 189 12.10 32.21 8.77
CA THR A 189 12.57 31.42 7.61
C THR A 189 11.73 31.62 6.35
N VAL A 190 10.42 31.83 6.48
CA VAL A 190 9.51 32.08 5.35
C VAL A 190 9.58 33.53 4.89
N SER A 191 9.83 34.49 5.80
CA SER A 191 10.02 35.92 5.45
C SER A 191 11.35 36.20 4.74
N GLU A 192 12.32 35.28 4.80
CA GLU A 192 13.63 35.41 4.16
C GLU A 192 13.78 34.66 2.82
N ALA A 193 12.70 34.21 2.16
CA ALA A 193 12.83 33.74 0.78
C ALA A 193 13.06 34.94 -0.17
N PRO A 194 14.27 35.19 -0.71
CA PRO A 194 14.40 36.21 -1.74
C PRO A 194 13.67 35.73 -2.99
N ALA A 195 12.76 36.55 -3.49
CA ALA A 195 12.22 36.44 -4.84
C ALA A 195 13.34 36.73 -5.87
N ALA A 196 14.33 35.84 -5.98
CA ALA A 196 15.26 35.67 -7.09
C ALA A 196 16.37 34.67 -6.69
N ALA A 197 16.19 33.39 -7.01
CA ALA A 197 17.29 32.49 -7.26
C ALA A 197 16.91 31.63 -8.48
N GLY A 198 17.37 32.08 -9.65
CA GLY A 198 17.21 31.36 -10.91
C GLY A 198 17.74 29.94 -10.81
N SER A 199 17.16 29.06 -11.63
CA SER A 199 17.53 27.65 -11.75
C SER A 199 19.05 27.49 -11.85
N LYS A 200 19.68 27.04 -10.78
CA LYS A 200 20.97 26.36 -10.91
C LYS A 200 20.65 24.92 -11.23
N THR A 201 20.76 24.59 -12.52
CA THR A 201 20.94 23.22 -12.99
C THR A 201 22.05 22.57 -12.15
N PRO A 202 21.81 21.43 -11.50
CA PRO A 202 22.89 20.70 -10.85
C PRO A 202 23.92 20.32 -11.91
N GLY A 203 25.17 20.67 -11.63
CA GLY A 203 26.28 20.63 -12.56
C GLY A 203 26.53 19.26 -13.17
N SER A 204 26.89 19.31 -14.45
CA SER A 204 27.63 18.30 -15.18
C SER A 204 28.73 17.70 -14.31
N VAL A 205 28.61 16.41 -14.02
CA VAL A 205 29.72 15.59 -13.57
C VAL A 205 30.65 15.45 -14.76
N THR A 206 31.84 16.03 -14.64
CA THR A 206 32.96 15.86 -15.57
C THR A 206 33.41 14.41 -15.56
N ASP A 207 33.60 13.86 -16.77
CA ASP A 207 34.18 12.55 -17.06
C ASP A 207 35.46 12.25 -16.24
N ALA A 208 35.46 11.09 -15.59
CA ALA A 208 36.67 10.37 -15.17
C ALA A 208 36.47 8.87 -15.51
N PRO A 209 37.52 8.17 -15.97
CA PRO A 209 37.40 7.08 -16.92
C PRO A 209 36.85 5.78 -16.31
N GLU A 210 36.14 5.03 -17.17
CA GLU A 210 35.62 3.69 -16.92
C GLU A 210 36.72 2.73 -16.47
N THR A 211 36.81 2.49 -15.16
CA THR A 211 37.18 1.18 -14.63
C THR A 211 35.94 0.64 -13.96
N GLY A 212 35.23 -0.26 -14.63
CA GLY A 212 33.91 -0.79 -14.25
C GLY A 212 33.91 -1.69 -13.01
N LEU A 213 34.57 -1.28 -11.93
CA LEU A 213 34.59 -1.98 -10.64
C LEU A 213 34.06 -1.05 -9.54
N PRO A 214 33.16 -1.54 -8.67
CA PRO A 214 32.54 -0.71 -7.64
C PRO A 214 33.54 -0.30 -6.54
N PRO A 215 33.31 0.83 -5.84
CA PRO A 215 34.30 1.48 -4.96
C PRO A 215 34.77 0.65 -3.75
N TRP A 216 34.06 -0.42 -3.39
CA TRP A 216 34.41 -1.29 -2.26
C TRP A 216 35.42 -2.38 -2.61
N MET A 217 35.77 -2.52 -3.90
CA MET A 217 36.71 -3.54 -4.41
C MET A 217 38.16 -3.06 -4.51
N VAL A 218 38.44 -1.83 -4.07
CA VAL A 218 39.77 -1.21 -4.12
C VAL A 218 40.13 -0.73 -2.72
N ASP A 219 41.32 -1.08 -2.24
CA ASP A 219 41.78 -0.65 -0.92
C ASP A 219 42.01 0.87 -0.90
N PRO A 220 41.40 1.61 0.04
CA PRO A 220 41.48 3.07 0.07
C PRO A 220 42.85 3.62 0.48
N GLY A 221 43.77 2.79 0.95
CA GLY A 221 45.14 3.17 1.32
C GLY A 221 46.19 2.94 0.23
N THR A 222 46.01 1.93 -0.64
CA THR A 222 47.01 1.55 -1.67
C THR A 222 46.51 1.63 -3.10
N GLY A 223 45.19 1.65 -3.34
CA GLY A 223 44.62 1.69 -4.69
C GLY A 223 44.68 0.36 -5.44
N GLU A 224 45.06 -0.73 -4.78
CA GLU A 224 45.07 -2.09 -5.36
C GLU A 224 43.71 -2.76 -5.21
N ILE A 225 43.39 -3.67 -6.15
CA ILE A 225 42.15 -4.45 -6.14
C ILE A 225 42.22 -5.49 -5.02
N ILE A 226 41.22 -5.51 -4.15
CA ILE A 226 41.09 -6.48 -3.07
C ILE A 226 40.56 -7.79 -3.68
N GLU A 227 41.38 -8.83 -3.76
CA GLU A 227 40.91 -10.16 -4.14
C GLU A 227 40.01 -10.74 -3.03
N PRO A 228 38.86 -11.34 -3.38
CA PRO A 228 38.01 -12.00 -2.39
C PRO A 228 38.74 -13.20 -1.78
N PRO A 229 38.55 -13.50 -0.49
CA PRO A 229 39.11 -14.70 0.11
C PRO A 229 38.56 -15.92 -0.64
N GLN A 230 39.45 -16.78 -1.14
CA GLN A 230 39.06 -18.06 -1.73
C GLN A 230 38.33 -18.86 -0.64
N GLY A 231 37.06 -19.18 -0.90
CA GLY A 231 36.23 -19.92 0.04
C GLY A 231 36.85 -21.30 0.30
N ASP A 232 37.05 -21.61 1.57
CA ASP A 232 37.29 -22.99 1.99
C ASP A 232 36.10 -23.85 1.53
N GLU A 233 36.44 -24.92 0.83
CA GLU A 233 35.52 -25.94 0.34
C GLU A 233 34.69 -26.50 1.51
N PRO A 234 33.35 -26.54 1.41
CA PRO A 234 32.54 -27.10 2.50
C PRO A 234 32.87 -28.59 2.66
N PRO A 235 33.08 -29.10 3.90
CA PRO A 235 33.36 -30.53 4.08
C PRO A 235 32.18 -31.38 3.61
N GLU A 236 32.48 -32.49 2.94
CA GLU A 236 31.48 -33.45 2.48
C GLU A 236 30.61 -33.96 3.65
N PRO A 237 29.32 -34.26 3.40
CA PRO A 237 28.44 -34.76 4.44
C PRO A 237 28.86 -36.18 4.86
N GLU A 238 29.54 -36.30 5.99
CA GLU A 238 29.79 -37.59 6.62
C GLU A 238 28.47 -38.26 7.03
N GLU A 239 28.35 -39.52 6.64
CA GLU A 239 27.24 -40.43 6.85
C GLU A 239 27.02 -40.72 8.35
N GLU A 240 26.26 -39.88 9.06
CA GLU A 240 25.84 -40.19 10.45
C GLU A 240 24.32 -40.01 10.66
N TYR A 241 23.52 -40.65 9.79
CA TYR A 241 22.08 -40.87 9.99
C TYR A 241 21.71 -42.36 10.02
N ALA A 242 22.58 -43.19 10.59
CA ALA A 242 22.30 -44.62 10.79
C ALA A 242 22.80 -45.12 12.16
N ARG A 243 22.34 -44.51 13.25
CA ARG A 243 22.34 -45.12 14.60
C ARG A 243 21.45 -44.30 15.52
N HIS A 244 20.15 -44.58 15.50
CA HIS A 244 19.23 -44.59 16.64
C HIS A 244 17.86 -45.04 16.10
N GLY A 245 17.80 -46.35 15.80
CA GLY A 245 16.56 -47.12 15.85
C GLY A 245 16.43 -47.77 17.22
#